data_AF-A0A1Z4LJ15-F1
#
_entry.id   AF-A0A1Z4LJ15-F1
#
_cell.length_a   1.000
_cell.length_b   1.000
_cell.length_c   1.000
_cell.angle_alpha   90.00
_cell.angle_beta   90.00
_cell.angle_gamma   90.00
#
_symmetry.space_group_name_H-M   'P 1'
#
loop_
_entity.id
_entity.type
_entity.pdbx_description
1 polymer ?
#
loop_
_entity_poly.entity_id
_entity_poly.type
_entity_poly.pdbx_seq_one_letter_code
_entity_poly.pdbx_strand_id
1 'polypeptide(L)'
;MRKLPLIGYGFLLSLFGCISYNPTEDNARTKITAIGVAEMAHMYEHNKFTPNFDDLGININPETKYYSYKFIVFDEQKIVQYAAVAKKIFLKSYTGATYFAKTHNEYTVKYIICESDNPTQKSPDKIKWIDYKVNCPNGYSLIE
;
A
#
# COMPACT_ATOMS: atom_id res chain seq x y z
N MET A 1 -3.71 59.99 19.39
CA MET A 1 -2.85 59.10 20.20
C MET A 1 -3.06 57.68 19.73
N ARG A 2 -1.95 56.98 19.42
CA ARG A 2 -1.66 55.51 19.54
C ARG A 2 -2.76 54.51 19.13
N LYS A 3 -2.50 53.38 18.46
CA LYS A 3 -1.39 52.73 17.75
C LYS A 3 -2.06 51.47 17.13
N LEU A 4 -1.52 51.00 16.01
CA LEU A 4 -1.94 49.82 15.25
C LEU A 4 -1.60 48.49 15.99
N PRO A 5 -1.82 47.31 15.35
CA PRO A 5 -2.78 46.21 15.59
C PRO A 5 -2.11 45.04 16.35
N LEU A 6 -2.59 43.78 16.29
CA LEU A 6 -1.75 42.55 16.25
C LEU A 6 -2.60 41.26 16.09
N ILE A 7 -2.27 40.51 15.02
CA ILE A 7 -2.24 39.04 14.89
C ILE A 7 -3.61 38.32 14.83
N GLY A 8 -4.03 37.66 13.75
CA GLY A 8 -3.25 36.88 12.78
C GLY A 8 -3.34 35.39 13.12
N TYR A 9 -4.38 34.71 12.65
CA TYR A 9 -4.31 33.28 12.39
C TYR A 9 -4.78 33.06 10.96
N GLY A 10 -3.84 33.28 10.04
CA GLY A 10 -3.86 32.58 8.77
C GLY A 10 -3.82 31.09 9.09
N PHE A 11 -4.92 30.40 8.81
CA PHE A 11 -4.91 28.96 8.75
C PHE A 11 -4.06 28.61 7.53
N LEU A 12 -2.79 28.30 7.81
CA LEU A 12 -1.82 27.79 6.85
C LEU A 12 -2.38 26.52 6.21
N LEU A 13 -3.07 26.70 5.07
CA LEU A 13 -3.17 25.70 4.02
C LEU A 13 -1.76 25.56 3.40
N SER A 14 -0.89 24.87 4.10
CA SER A 14 0.41 24.35 3.62
C SER A 14 0.61 23.02 4.35
N LEU A 15 0.60 21.85 3.74
CA LEU A 15 1.15 21.48 2.45
C LEU A 15 0.23 20.42 1.82
N PHE A 16 -0.72 20.85 0.98
CA PHE A 16 -0.93 20.06 -0.23
C PHE A 16 0.30 20.38 -1.09
N GLY A 17 1.40 19.64 -0.85
CA GLY A 17 2.36 19.44 -1.91
C GLY A 17 1.51 18.97 -3.08
N CYS A 18 1.47 19.77 -4.15
CA CYS A 18 0.94 19.33 -5.42
C CYS A 18 1.74 18.09 -5.79
N ILE A 19 1.23 16.92 -5.39
CA ILE A 19 1.61 15.66 -6.02
C ILE A 19 1.24 15.92 -7.47
N SER A 20 2.26 16.06 -8.30
CA SER A 20 2.11 16.13 -9.74
C SER A 20 1.33 14.89 -10.15
N TYR A 21 0.01 15.05 -10.30
CA TYR A 21 -0.88 14.00 -10.76
C TYR A 21 -0.55 13.82 -12.23
N ASN A 22 0.29 12.84 -12.53
CA ASN A 22 0.60 12.44 -13.88
C ASN A 22 -0.51 11.46 -14.32
N PRO A 23 -1.45 11.87 -15.20
CA PRO A 23 -2.69 11.14 -15.48
C PRO A 23 -2.45 10.03 -16.51
N THR A 24 -1.37 9.26 -16.39
CA THR A 24 -1.28 7.97 -17.09
C THR A 24 -2.06 6.97 -16.26
N GLU A 25 -3.15 6.45 -16.84
CA GLU A 25 -4.27 5.70 -16.23
C GLU A 25 -3.95 4.52 -15.27
N ASP A 26 -2.69 4.19 -14.94
CA ASP A 26 -2.42 3.20 -13.89
C ASP A 26 -1.04 3.27 -13.24
N ASN A 27 -0.87 4.21 -12.32
CA ASN A 27 0.25 4.15 -11.37
C ASN A 27 0.00 3.04 -10.33
N ALA A 28 0.23 1.79 -10.75
CA ALA A 28 0.01 0.61 -9.92
C ALA A 28 0.84 0.60 -8.64
N ARG A 29 2.04 1.19 -8.67
CA ARG A 29 2.87 1.39 -7.49
C ARG A 29 2.16 2.23 -6.43
N THR A 30 1.62 3.39 -6.81
CA THR A 30 0.91 4.25 -5.85
C THR A 30 -0.34 3.56 -5.29
N LYS A 31 -1.10 2.86 -6.13
CA LYS A 31 -2.31 2.16 -5.69
C LYS A 31 -1.98 0.98 -4.76
N ILE A 32 -0.96 0.18 -5.08
CA ILE A 32 -0.57 -0.96 -4.23
C ILE A 32 0.01 -0.48 -2.88
N THR A 33 0.71 0.66 -2.86
CA THR A 33 1.13 1.31 -1.61
C THR A 33 -0.07 1.81 -0.82
N ALA A 34 -1.06 2.43 -1.46
CA ALA A 34 -2.28 2.88 -0.80
C ALA A 34 -3.05 1.72 -0.14
N ILE A 35 -3.12 0.55 -0.79
CA ILE A 35 -3.69 -0.67 -0.19
C ILE A 35 -2.94 -1.03 1.10
N GLY A 36 -1.60 -1.07 1.06
CA GLY A 36 -0.81 -1.41 2.25
C GLY A 36 -0.97 -0.45 3.41
N VAL A 37 -1.01 0.86 3.11
CA VAL A 37 -1.26 1.89 4.13
C VAL A 37 -2.67 1.74 4.71
N ALA A 38 -3.67 1.48 3.88
CA ALA A 38 -5.04 1.31 4.33
C ALA A 38 -5.24 0.03 5.15
N GLU A 39 -4.62 -1.09 4.77
CA GLU A 39 -4.63 -2.31 5.59
C GLU A 39 -4.00 -2.07 6.97
N MET A 40 -2.91 -1.31 7.00
CA MET A 40 -2.27 -0.92 8.25
C MET A 40 -3.21 -0.08 9.13
N ALA A 41 -3.88 0.92 8.55
CA ALA A 41 -4.87 1.74 9.25
C ALA A 41 -6.06 0.90 9.73
N HIS A 42 -6.61 0.05 8.87
CA HIS A 42 -7.72 -0.85 9.19
C HIS A 42 -7.37 -1.80 10.34
N MET A 43 -6.14 -2.32 10.39
CA MET A 43 -5.65 -3.11 11.51
C MET A 43 -5.63 -2.29 12.82
N TYR A 44 -5.15 -1.04 12.80
CA TYR A 44 -5.14 -0.19 13.99
C TYR A 44 -6.54 0.19 14.48
N GLU A 45 -7.50 0.34 13.57
CA GLU A 45 -8.87 0.74 13.90
C GLU A 45 -9.75 -0.45 14.33
N HIS A 46 -9.58 -1.60 13.68
CA HIS A 46 -10.49 -2.74 13.80
C HIS A 46 -9.85 -4.01 14.38
N ASN A 47 -8.55 -4.00 14.68
CA ASN A 47 -7.77 -5.15 15.17
C ASN A 47 -7.85 -6.39 14.26
N LYS A 48 -7.96 -6.18 12.95
CA LYS A 48 -7.88 -7.24 11.93
C LYS A 48 -7.50 -6.66 10.57
N PHE A 49 -6.85 -7.46 9.75
CA PHE A 49 -6.73 -7.19 8.31
C PHE A 49 -8.06 -7.50 7.61
N THR A 50 -8.23 -7.04 6.37
CA THR A 50 -9.39 -7.39 5.55
C THR A 50 -8.96 -7.87 4.15
N PRO A 51 -9.69 -8.80 3.51
CA PRO A 51 -9.48 -9.13 2.10
C PRO A 51 -10.50 -8.40 1.19
N ASN A 52 -11.12 -7.32 1.68
CA ASN A 52 -12.13 -6.57 0.95
C ASN A 52 -11.69 -5.12 0.74
N PHE A 53 -11.66 -4.67 -0.52
CA PHE A 53 -11.27 -3.29 -0.85
C PHE A 53 -12.24 -2.25 -0.30
N ASP A 54 -13.53 -2.58 -0.18
CA ASP A 54 -14.54 -1.63 0.30
C ASP A 54 -14.36 -1.29 1.79
N ASP A 55 -13.82 -2.23 2.57
CA ASP A 55 -13.55 -2.05 3.99
C ASP A 55 -12.37 -1.10 4.25
N LEU A 56 -11.51 -0.89 3.24
CA LEU A 56 -10.30 -0.07 3.36
C LEU A 56 -10.55 1.43 3.27
N GLY A 57 -11.78 1.86 2.94
CA GLY A 57 -12.12 3.28 2.83
C GLY A 57 -11.37 4.02 1.71
N ILE A 58 -10.72 3.28 0.81
CA ILE A 58 -9.99 3.82 -0.34
C ILE A 58 -10.74 3.46 -1.63
N ASN A 59 -10.95 4.45 -2.50
CA ASN A 59 -11.62 4.22 -3.77
C ASN A 59 -10.66 3.58 -4.80
N ILE A 60 -10.52 2.26 -4.73
CA ILE A 60 -9.74 1.47 -5.70
C ILE A 60 -10.69 0.70 -6.59
N ASN A 61 -10.55 0.89 -7.90
CA ASN A 61 -11.12 -0.03 -8.86
C ASN A 61 -10.22 -1.28 -8.97
N PRO A 62 -10.70 -2.49 -8.58
CA PRO A 62 -9.89 -3.70 -8.62
C PRO A 62 -9.49 -4.11 -10.05
N GLU A 63 -10.21 -3.64 -11.07
CA GLU A 63 -9.99 -4.01 -12.45
C GLU A 63 -9.83 -2.77 -13.34
N THR A 64 -8.59 -2.48 -13.73
CA THR A 64 -8.28 -1.35 -14.63
C THR A 64 -7.94 -1.87 -16.03
N LYS A 65 -7.59 -0.95 -16.93
CA LYS A 65 -7.07 -1.30 -18.25
C LYS A 65 -5.73 -2.04 -18.21
N TYR A 66 -4.90 -1.81 -17.19
CA TYR A 66 -3.51 -2.26 -17.16
C TYR A 66 -3.19 -3.24 -16.05
N TYR A 67 -3.98 -3.29 -14.97
CA TYR A 67 -3.74 -4.15 -13.82
C TYR A 67 -5.04 -4.75 -13.27
N SER A 68 -4.89 -5.89 -12.60
CA SER A 68 -5.91 -6.55 -11.77
C SER A 68 -5.39 -6.58 -10.33
N TYR A 69 -6.13 -5.95 -9.42
CA TYR A 69 -5.81 -5.87 -8.00
C TYR A 69 -6.57 -6.94 -7.26
N LYS A 70 -5.86 -7.69 -6.41
CA LYS A 70 -6.47 -8.78 -5.64
C LYS A 70 -5.69 -9.11 -4.38
N PHE A 71 -6.37 -9.76 -3.45
CA PHE A 71 -5.78 -10.41 -2.29
C PHE A 71 -5.35 -11.86 -2.65
N ILE A 72 -4.23 -12.32 -2.10
CA ILE A 72 -3.64 -13.64 -2.38
C ILE A 72 -3.59 -14.53 -1.14
N VAL A 73 -3.25 -13.94 0.00
CA VAL A 73 -3.16 -14.62 1.30
C VAL A 73 -3.80 -13.75 2.35
N PHE A 74 -4.52 -14.39 3.26
CA PHE A 74 -5.18 -13.74 4.35
C PHE A 74 -5.07 -14.59 5.63
N ASP A 75 -4.41 -14.04 6.63
CA ASP A 75 -4.53 -14.41 8.04
C ASP A 75 -4.84 -13.10 8.77
N GLU A 76 -6.11 -12.94 9.15
CA GLU A 76 -6.68 -11.69 9.66
C GLU A 76 -5.92 -11.11 10.86
N GLN A 77 -5.19 -11.95 11.60
CA GLN A 77 -4.44 -11.59 12.79
C GLN A 77 -2.92 -11.53 12.57
N LYS A 78 -2.41 -11.84 11.37
CA LYS A 78 -0.95 -11.91 11.14
C LYS A 78 -0.48 -11.20 9.88
N ILE A 79 -1.15 -11.44 8.76
CA ILE A 79 -0.68 -10.95 7.46
C ILE A 79 -1.81 -10.96 6.42
N VAL A 80 -1.82 -9.94 5.60
CA VAL A 80 -2.56 -9.88 4.34
C VAL A 80 -1.61 -9.61 3.20
N GLN A 81 -1.69 -10.43 2.14
CA GLN A 81 -0.95 -10.22 0.90
C GLN A 81 -1.91 -9.75 -0.20
N TYR A 82 -1.49 -8.72 -0.91
CA TYR A 82 -2.20 -8.16 -2.05
C TYR A 82 -1.25 -8.03 -3.26
N ALA A 83 -1.82 -7.90 -4.45
CA ALA A 83 -1.07 -7.79 -5.69
C ALA A 83 -1.77 -6.90 -6.71
N ALA A 84 -0.97 -6.22 -7.52
CA ALA A 84 -1.37 -5.62 -8.79
C ALA A 84 -0.74 -6.44 -9.91
N VAL A 85 -1.53 -7.32 -10.52
CA VAL A 85 -1.08 -8.19 -11.61
C VAL A 85 -1.23 -7.46 -12.93
N ALA A 86 -0.13 -7.29 -13.65
CA ALA A 86 -0.15 -6.60 -14.92
C ALA A 86 -0.97 -7.37 -15.98
N LYS A 87 -1.67 -6.63 -16.82
CA LYS A 87 -2.46 -7.14 -17.95
C LYS A 87 -1.74 -7.02 -19.28
N LYS A 88 -0.60 -6.35 -19.35
CA LYS A 88 0.20 -6.16 -20.57
C LYS A 88 1.60 -6.72 -20.41
N ILE A 89 2.15 -7.32 -21.47
CA ILE A 89 3.42 -8.05 -21.46
C ILE A 89 4.66 -7.20 -21.15
N PHE A 90 4.57 -5.88 -21.31
CA PHE A 90 5.68 -4.94 -21.08
C PHE A 90 5.61 -4.26 -19.70
N LEU A 91 4.62 -4.62 -18.87
CA LEU A 91 4.43 -4.07 -17.55
C LEU A 91 4.92 -5.04 -16.48
N LYS A 92 5.52 -4.47 -15.43
CA LYS A 92 5.90 -5.21 -14.23
C LYS A 92 4.67 -5.43 -13.35
N SER A 93 4.65 -6.52 -12.59
CA SER A 93 3.63 -6.76 -11.57
C SER A 93 4.14 -6.33 -10.20
N TYR A 94 3.22 -6.06 -9.28
CA TYR A 94 3.53 -5.68 -7.92
C TYR A 94 2.85 -6.62 -6.93
N THR A 95 3.50 -6.85 -5.80
CA THR A 95 2.88 -7.49 -4.64
C THR A 95 3.27 -6.74 -3.40
N GLY A 96 2.38 -6.71 -2.41
CA GLY A 96 2.72 -6.22 -1.09
C GLY A 96 2.15 -7.11 -0.03
N ALA A 97 2.65 -6.94 1.18
CA ALA A 97 2.08 -7.55 2.34
C ALA A 97 2.02 -6.53 3.47
N THR A 98 0.90 -6.49 4.17
CA THR A 98 0.78 -5.82 5.46
C THR A 98 0.70 -6.88 6.54
N TYR A 99 1.49 -6.73 7.59
CA TYR A 99 1.73 -7.80 8.56
C TYR A 99 2.07 -7.25 9.94
N PHE A 100 1.82 -8.07 10.96
CA PHE A 100 2.33 -7.83 12.29
C PHE A 100 3.83 -8.15 12.34
N ALA A 101 4.60 -7.12 12.65
CA ALA A 101 6.03 -7.19 12.91
C ALA A 101 6.29 -7.13 14.42
N LYS A 102 7.34 -7.82 14.86
CA LYS A 102 7.83 -7.75 16.23
C LYS A 102 9.28 -7.26 16.19
N THR A 103 9.55 -6.14 16.85
CA THR A 103 10.91 -5.62 17.01
C THR A 103 11.22 -5.51 18.49
N HIS A 104 12.26 -6.22 18.94
CA HIS A 104 12.64 -6.37 20.35
C HIS A 104 11.48 -6.93 21.20
N ASN A 105 10.56 -6.09 21.67
CA ASN A 105 9.37 -6.48 22.44
C ASN A 105 8.09 -5.71 22.05
N GLU A 106 8.15 -4.87 21.01
CA GLU A 106 7.00 -4.10 20.54
C GLU A 106 6.40 -4.74 19.30
N TYR A 107 5.07 -4.82 19.27
CA TYR A 107 4.31 -5.22 18.10
C TYR A 107 3.91 -3.97 17.33
N THR A 108 4.18 -3.97 16.05
CA THR A 108 3.80 -2.89 15.14
C THR A 108 3.32 -3.48 13.83
N VAL A 109 2.43 -2.77 13.16
CA VAL A 109 1.96 -3.16 11.83
C VAL A 109 2.85 -2.48 10.81
N LYS A 110 3.38 -3.26 9.87
CA LYS A 110 4.20 -2.76 8.76
C LYS A 110 3.64 -3.25 7.44
N TYR A 111 4.01 -2.58 6.37
CA TYR A 111 3.82 -3.09 5.02
C TYR A 111 5.13 -3.09 4.24
N ILE A 112 5.22 -3.97 3.26
CA ILE A 112 6.26 -3.97 2.23
C ILE A 112 5.61 -3.97 0.85
N ILE A 113 6.30 -3.42 -0.14
CA ILE A 113 5.92 -3.52 -1.54
C ILE A 113 7.11 -4.10 -2.32
N CYS A 114 6.81 -5.04 -3.19
CA CYS A 114 7.76 -5.71 -4.06
C CYS A 114 7.34 -5.51 -5.52
N GLU A 115 8.30 -5.22 -6.37
CA GLU A 115 8.13 -5.10 -7.81
C GLU A 115 8.76 -6.31 -8.50
N SER A 116 8.14 -6.84 -9.55
CA SER A 116 8.72 -7.94 -10.31
C SER A 116 10.01 -7.49 -11.01
N ASP A 117 11.03 -8.35 -11.00
CA ASP A 117 12.32 -8.05 -11.60
C ASP A 117 12.18 -7.85 -13.12
N ASN A 118 11.31 -8.64 -13.74
CA ASN A 118 10.97 -8.59 -15.16
C ASN A 118 9.47 -8.30 -15.36
N PRO A 119 9.06 -7.74 -16.52
CA PRO A 119 7.66 -7.68 -16.91
C PRO A 119 6.98 -9.04 -16.84
N THR A 120 5.79 -9.10 -16.26
CA THR A 120 5.07 -10.36 -16.07
C THR A 120 3.59 -10.12 -15.84
N GLN A 121 2.77 -11.01 -16.38
CA GLN A 121 1.32 -11.09 -16.12
C GLN A 121 0.99 -12.23 -15.15
N LYS A 122 2.01 -12.94 -14.65
CA LYS A 122 1.83 -14.03 -13.69
C LYS A 122 1.53 -13.42 -12.32
N SER A 123 0.52 -13.98 -11.64
CA SER A 123 0.29 -13.70 -10.24
C SER A 123 1.55 -14.01 -9.40
N PRO A 124 1.93 -13.14 -8.47
CA PRO A 124 3.04 -13.41 -7.56
C PRO A 124 2.73 -14.63 -6.69
N ASP A 125 3.79 -15.36 -6.32
CA ASP A 125 3.68 -16.47 -5.38
C ASP A 125 3.38 -15.93 -3.97
N LYS A 126 2.96 -16.82 -3.06
CA LYS A 126 2.63 -16.45 -1.69
C LYS A 126 3.88 -15.95 -0.94
N ILE A 127 3.78 -14.79 -0.30
CA ILE A 127 4.80 -14.27 0.60
C ILE A 127 4.86 -15.19 1.84
N LYS A 128 6.08 -15.52 2.26
CA LYS A 128 6.31 -16.28 3.49
C LYS A 128 6.45 -15.30 4.65
N TRP A 129 5.64 -15.50 5.68
CA TRP A 129 5.77 -14.85 6.98
C TRP A 129 6.48 -15.80 7.94
N ILE A 130 7.70 -15.45 8.35
CA ILE A 130 8.55 -16.26 9.22
C ILE A 130 9.09 -15.34 10.32
N ASP A 131 8.85 -15.70 11.57
CA ASP A 131 9.33 -14.95 12.75
C ASP A 131 9.04 -13.44 12.69
N TYR A 132 7.80 -13.07 12.37
CA TYR A 132 7.35 -11.67 12.27
C TYR A 132 8.09 -10.85 11.20
N LYS A 133 8.68 -11.53 10.20
CA LYS A 133 9.34 -10.93 9.03
C LYS A 133 8.74 -11.49 7.75
N VAL A 134 8.81 -10.68 6.71
CA VAL A 134 8.36 -11.03 5.35
C VAL A 134 9.46 -10.68 4.37
N ASN A 135 9.56 -11.46 3.30
CA ASN A 135 10.46 -11.20 2.18
C ASN A 135 9.67 -11.23 0.88
N CYS A 136 10.15 -10.51 -0.12
CA CYS A 136 9.58 -10.57 -1.47
C CYS A 136 9.66 -12.01 -2.01
N PRO A 137 8.66 -12.43 -2.81
CA PRO A 137 8.71 -13.73 -3.47
C PRO A 137 9.81 -13.78 -4.53
N ASN A 138 10.19 -14.97 -4.98
CA ASN A 138 11.21 -15.14 -6.01
C ASN A 138 10.84 -14.36 -7.29
N GLY A 139 11.82 -13.66 -7.87
CA GLY A 139 11.62 -12.83 -9.06
C GLY A 139 10.99 -11.47 -8.76
N TYR A 140 10.95 -11.05 -7.49
CA TYR A 140 10.50 -9.74 -7.05
C TYR A 140 11.52 -9.12 -6.10
N SER A 141 11.70 -7.81 -6.22
CA SER A 141 12.60 -7.00 -5.40
C SER A 141 11.82 -6.00 -4.56
N LEU A 142 12.27 -5.79 -3.31
CA LEU A 142 11.70 -4.78 -2.42
C LEU A 142 11.86 -3.39 -3.03
N ILE A 143 10.81 -2.57 -2.97
CA ILE A 143 10.84 -1.17 -3.38
C ILE A 143 10.46 -0.28 -2.20
N GLU A 144 11.24 0.77 -2.00
CA GLU A 144 10.97 1.86 -1.05
C GLU A 144 9.97 2.87 -1.62
#